data_AF-A0A529AW09-F1
#
_entry.id   AF-A0A529AW09-F1
#
_cell.length_a   1.000
_cell.length_b   1.000
_cell.length_c   1.000
_cell.angle_alpha   90.00
_cell.angle_beta   90.00
_cell.angle_gamma   90.00
#
_symmetry.space_group_name_H-M   'P 1'
#
loop_
_entity.id
_entity.type
_entity.pdbx_description
1 polymer ?
#
loop_
_entity_poly.entity_id
_entity_poly.type
_entity_poly.pdbx_seq_one_letter_code
_entity_poly.pdbx_strand_id
1 'polypeptide(L)' 'MMAGATPALIFIHEGDKVFAAAFPQTVVQRLMLGAEAEIVFDAIPGKVLQSKVSGLVDAVS' A
#
# COMPACT_ATOMS: atom_id res chain seq x y z
N MET A 1 -21.92 -3.27 28.12
CA MET A 1 -20.78 -3.59 27.22
C MET A 1 -21.30 -3.50 25.80
N MET A 2 -20.84 -2.52 25.01
CA MET A 2 -21.13 -2.48 23.58
C MET A 2 -20.21 -3.48 22.90
N ALA A 3 -20.77 -4.55 22.32
CA ALA A 3 -20.00 -5.45 21.48
C ALA A 3 -19.53 -4.65 20.24
N GLY A 4 -18.22 -4.42 20.14
CA GLY A 4 -17.64 -3.84 18.94
C GLY A 4 -17.96 -4.72 17.73
N ALA A 5 -18.29 -4.11 16.59
CA ALA A 5 -18.58 -4.84 15.37
C ALA A 5 -17.39 -5.77 15.04
N THR A 6 -17.64 -7.08 15.01
CA THR A 6 -16.66 -8.08 14.60
C THR A 6 -17.03 -8.50 13.18
N PRO A 7 -16.30 -8.07 12.15
CA PRO A 7 -16.61 -8.45 10.78
C PRO A 7 -16.48 -9.98 10.64
N ALA A 8 -17.56 -10.64 10.21
CA ALA A 8 -17.57 -12.08 10.01
C ALA A 8 -16.85 -12.51 8.72
N LEU A 9 -16.84 -11.63 7.71
CA LEU A 9 -16.24 -11.88 6.41
C LEU A 9 -15.94 -10.56 5.70
N ILE A 10 -14.88 -10.54 4.89
CA ILE A 10 -14.53 -9.45 3.98
C ILE A 10 -14.49 -9.98 2.55
N PHE A 11 -14.97 -9.17 1.59
CA PHE A 11 -14.83 -9.44 0.17
C PHE A 11 -13.76 -8.52 -0.41
N ILE A 12 -12.79 -9.09 -1.13
CA ILE A 12 -11.72 -8.33 -1.77
C ILE A 12 -11.97 -8.36 -3.28
N HIS A 13 -12.07 -7.18 -3.89
CA HIS A 13 -12.20 -7.06 -5.34
C HIS A 13 -10.88 -7.43 -6.02
N GLU A 14 -10.94 -8.25 -7.09
CA GLU A 14 -9.73 -8.73 -7.77
C GLU A 14 -9.06 -7.70 -8.68
N GLY A 15 -9.77 -6.66 -9.12
CA GLY A 15 -9.32 -5.74 -10.17
C GLY A 15 -8.21 -4.78 -9.77
N ASP A 16 -8.25 -4.24 -8.55
CA ASP A 16 -7.30 -3.22 -8.09
C ASP A 16 -6.51 -3.73 -6.88
N LYS A 17 -5.32 -4.26 -7.15
CA LYS A 17 -4.36 -4.66 -6.10
C LYS A 17 -3.37 -3.53 -5.87
N VAL A 18 -3.58 -2.77 -4.81
CA VAL A 18 -2.69 -1.68 -4.40
C VAL A 18 -1.82 -2.14 -3.25
N PHE A 19 -0.51 -1.88 -3.35
CA PHE A 19 0.39 -1.97 -2.23
C PHE A 19 0.60 -0.58 -1.63
N ALA A 20 0.22 -0.42 -0.36
CA ALA A 20 0.41 0.83 0.37
C ALA A 20 1.51 0.67 1.42
N ALA A 21 2.38 1.67 1.52
CA ALA A 21 3.45 1.70 2.51
C ALA A 21 3.56 3.11 3.10
N ALA A 22 3.98 3.18 4.37
CA ALA A 22 4.26 4.44 5.03
C ALA A 22 5.76 4.78 4.90
N PHE A 23 6.04 6.04 4.61
CA PHE A 23 7.40 6.56 4.53
C PHE A 23 7.53 7.81 5.41
N PRO A 24 8.73 8.12 5.92
CA PRO A 24 8.98 9.41 6.55
C PRO A 24 8.68 10.57 5.59
N GLN A 25 8.24 11.72 6.12
CA GLN A 25 7.87 12.89 5.31
C GLN A 25 8.97 13.32 4.32
N THR A 26 10.23 13.25 4.75
CA THR A 26 11.40 13.60 3.92
C THR A 26 11.59 12.67 2.72
N VAL A 27 11.07 11.45 2.79
CA VAL A 27 11.07 10.48 1.70
C VAL A 27 9.86 10.70 0.80
N VAL A 28 8.66 10.92 1.36
CA VAL A 28 7.43 11.16 0.60
C VAL A 28 7.60 12.35 -0.36
N GLN A 29 8.25 13.43 0.09
CA GLN A 29 8.54 14.61 -0.73
C GLN A 29 9.43 14.34 -1.96
N ARG A 30 10.09 13.19 -2.04
CA ARG A 30 10.94 12.77 -3.17
C ARG A 30 10.26 11.77 -4.09
N LEU A 31 9.08 11.27 -3.72
CA LEU A 31 8.32 10.35 -4.55
C LEU A 31 7.61 11.12 -5.67
N MET A 32 7.51 10.51 -6.84
CA MET A 32 6.83 11.07 -8.01
C MET A 32 5.77 10.09 -8.48
N LEU A 33 4.58 10.60 -8.82
CA LEU A 33 3.56 9.79 -9.47
C LEU A 33 4.09 9.22 -10.79
N GLY A 34 3.80 7.96 -11.04
CA GLY A 34 4.26 7.21 -12.22
C GLY A 34 5.70 6.71 -12.15
N ALA A 35 6.46 7.03 -11.09
CA ALA A 35 7.79 6.47 -10.89
C ALA A 35 7.72 4.95 -10.74
N GLU A 36 8.68 4.24 -11.36
CA GLU A 36 8.81 2.79 -11.22
C GLU A 36 9.13 2.42 -9.77
N ALA A 37 8.56 1.31 -9.30
CA ALA A 37 8.71 0.83 -7.94
C ALA A 37 8.76 -0.69 -7.91
N GLU A 38 9.62 -1.22 -7.05
CA GLU A 38 9.76 -2.65 -6.81
C GLU A 38 9.28 -3.00 -5.40
N ILE A 39 8.50 -4.08 -5.31
CA ILE A 39 7.98 -4.58 -4.04
C ILE A 39 8.52 -6.00 -3.83
N VAL A 40 9.13 -6.21 -2.66
CA VAL A 40 9.66 -7.50 -2.23
C VAL A 40 9.05 -7.85 -0.89
N PHE A 41 8.54 -9.07 -0.76
CA PHE A 41 7.99 -9.60 0.48
C PHE A 41 8.92 -10.69 1.02
N ASP A 42 9.32 -10.58 2.29
CA ASP A 42 10.14 -11.61 2.94
C ASP A 42 9.46 -12.99 2.91
N ALA A 43 8.13 -13.01 2.98
CA ALA A 43 7.33 -14.23 2.89
C ALA A 43 7.31 -14.89 1.49
N ILE A 44 7.77 -14.19 0.45
CA ILE A 44 7.78 -14.67 -0.93
C ILE A 44 9.20 -14.48 -1.51
N PRO A 45 10.16 -15.33 -1.11
CA PRO A 45 11.55 -15.20 -1.51
C PRO A 45 11.72 -15.34 -3.04
N GLY A 46 12.63 -14.55 -3.60
CA GLY A 46 12.97 -14.59 -5.03
C GLY A 46 11.93 -13.97 -5.97
N LYS A 47 10.88 -13.34 -5.44
CA LYS A 47 9.91 -12.59 -6.26
C LYS A 47 10.05 -11.08 -6.04
N VAL A 48 10.27 -10.37 -7.14
CA VAL A 48 10.20 -8.91 -7.21
C VAL A 48 8.96 -8.55 -8.02
N LEU A 49 8.05 -7.80 -7.41
CA LEU A 49 6.86 -7.31 -8.09
C LEU A 49 7.14 -5.90 -8.63
N GLN A 50 7.07 -5.76 -9.95
CA GLN A 50 7.20 -4.47 -10.64
C GLN A 50 5.90 -3.68 -10.53
N SER A 51 6.00 -2.39 -10.28
CA SER A 51 4.85 -1.51 -10.05
C SER A 51 5.19 -0.05 -10.35
N LYS A 52 4.20 0.84 -10.20
CA LYS A 52 4.39 2.29 -10.29
C LYS A 52 3.74 2.98 -9.10
N VAL A 53 4.29 4.11 -8.70
CA VAL A 53 3.67 4.99 -7.70
C VAL A 53 2.38 5.57 -8.29
N SER A 54 1.23 5.07 -7.85
CA SER A 54 -0.09 5.49 -8.36
C SER A 54 -0.76 6.57 -7.52
N GLY A 55 -0.30 6.79 -6.28
CA GLY A 55 -0.86 7.78 -5.37
C GLY A 55 0.10 8.15 -4.25
N LEU A 56 0.00 9.40 -3.80
CA LEU A 56 0.61 9.90 -2.58
C LEU A 56 -0.53 10.40 -1.70
N VAL A 57 -0.63 9.88 -0.48
CA VAL A 57 -1.64 10.31 0.48
C VAL A 57 -0.99 11.34 1.39
N ASP A 58 -1.41 12.60 1.27
CA ASP A 58 -0.97 13.62 2.21
C ASP A 58 -1.62 13.38 3.57
N ALA A 59 -0.79 13.37 4.62
CA ALA A 59 -1.25 13.27 6.00
C ALA A 59 -1.55 14.65 6.63
N VAL A 60 -1.40 15.75 5.87
CA VAL A 60 -1.56 17.10 6.40
C VAL A 60 -2.88 17.70 5.91
N SER A 61 -3.86 17.79 6.82
CA SER A 61 -5.01 18.69 6.72
C SER A 61 -4.80 19.88 7.65
#